data_AF-A0A524HPG6-F1
#
_entry.id   AF-A0A524HPG6-F1
#
_cell.length_a   1.000
_cell.length_b   1.000
_cell.length_c   1.000
_cell.angle_alpha   90.00
_cell.angle_beta   90.00
_cell.angle_gamma   90.00
#
_symmetry.space_group_name_H-M   'P 1'
#
loop_
_entity.id
_entity.type
_entity.pdbx_description
1 polymer ?
#
loop_
_entity_poly.entity_id
_entity_poly.type
_entity_poly.pdbx_seq_one_letter_code
_entity_poly.pdbx_strand_id
1 'polypeptide(L)' 'DETGNRSLVLFDRGDEVTVQAGASGIRFLLVSGKPRAEPVAWRGPIVMNTDEELQQAYAELRAGTFIRDR' A
#
# COMPACT_ATOMS: atom_id res chain seq x y z
N ASP A 1 4.31 22.75 -10.84
CA ASP A 1 3.84 21.46 -11.39
C ASP A 1 2.35 21.28 -11.11
N GLU A 2 1.53 21.33 -12.16
CA GLU A 2 0.11 21.00 -12.06
C GLU A 2 -0.06 19.49 -12.24
N THR A 3 -0.77 18.84 -11.31
CA THR A 3 -1.06 17.41 -11.37
C THR A 3 -2.46 17.19 -11.94
N GLY A 4 -2.59 16.19 -12.79
CA GLY A 4 -3.85 15.86 -13.47
C GLY A 4 -4.69 14.82 -12.73
N ASN A 5 -5.85 14.48 -13.30
CA ASN A 5 -6.63 13.34 -12.83
C ASN A 5 -5.81 12.04 -12.93
N ARG A 6 -5.96 11.16 -11.93
CA ARG A 6 -5.21 9.89 -11.79
C ARG A 6 -3.71 10.08 -11.54
N SER A 7 -3.30 11.22 -10.99
CA SER A 7 -1.95 11.41 -10.47
C SER A 7 -1.81 10.91 -9.02
N LEU A 8 -0.65 10.36 -8.70
CA LEU A 8 -0.20 10.09 -7.33
C LEU A 8 0.82 11.17 -6.95
N VAL A 9 0.61 11.81 -5.81
CA VAL A 9 1.54 12.79 -5.25
C VAL A 9 2.12 12.21 -3.97
N LEU A 10 3.45 12.08 -3.92
CA LEU A 10 4.16 11.65 -2.72
C LEU A 10 4.65 12.90 -1.99
N PHE A 11 4.17 13.09 -0.76
CA PHE A 11 4.64 14.14 0.12
C PHE A 11 5.80 13.63 0.99
N ASP A 12 6.73 14.52 1.34
CA ASP A 12 7.68 14.27 2.43
C ASP A 12 7.00 14.55 3.78
N ARG A 13 7.74 14.41 4.88
CA ARG A 13 7.26 14.68 6.23
C ARG A 13 6.84 16.15 6.38
N GLY A 14 5.71 16.36 7.04
CA GLY A 14 5.17 17.66 7.37
C GLY A 14 3.91 17.50 8.22
N ASP A 15 3.40 18.62 8.71
CA ASP A 15 2.29 18.64 9.67
C ASP A 15 0.95 19.00 9.02
N GLU A 16 0.97 19.56 7.80
CA GLU A 16 -0.21 20.07 7.11
C GLU A 16 -0.17 19.80 5.60
N VAL A 17 -1.34 19.60 5.00
CA VAL A 17 -1.56 19.55 3.55
C VAL A 17 -2.68 20.52 3.20
N THR A 18 -2.37 21.55 2.40
CA THR A 18 -3.36 22.51 1.90
C THR A 18 -3.86 22.08 0.52
N VAL A 19 -5.17 22.03 0.33
CA VAL A 19 -5.80 21.66 -0.95
C VAL A 19 -6.74 22.76 -1.40
N GLN A 20 -6.56 23.21 -2.64
CA GLN A 20 -7.43 24.18 -3.30
C GLN A 20 -8.06 23.55 -4.54
N ALA A 21 -9.39 23.53 -4.59
CA ALA A 21 -10.12 23.02 -5.74
C ALA A 21 -10.33 24.11 -6.81
N GLY A 22 -10.29 23.72 -8.08
CA GLY A 22 -10.74 24.56 -9.19
C GLY A 22 -12.27 24.59 -9.33
N ALA A 23 -12.78 25.27 -10.36
CA ALA A 23 -14.21 25.48 -10.59
C ALA A 23 -15.04 24.18 -10.64
N SER A 24 -14.46 23.09 -11.14
CA SER A 24 -15.13 21.77 -11.25
C SER A 24 -15.03 20.93 -9.97
N GLY A 25 -14.45 21.47 -8.90
CA GLY A 25 -14.15 20.72 -7.68
C GLY A 25 -12.99 19.72 -7.85
N ILE A 26 -12.72 18.96 -6.78
CA ILE A 26 -11.72 17.88 -6.78
C ILE A 26 -12.26 16.70 -5.96
N ARG A 27 -11.89 15.48 -6.35
CA ARG A 27 -12.08 14.26 -5.55
C ARG A 27 -10.74 13.55 -5.47
N PHE A 28 -10.24 13.35 -4.26
CA PHE A 28 -8.96 12.71 -4.02
C PHE A 28 -9.01 11.88 -2.73
N LEU A 29 -8.02 11.00 -2.58
CA LEU A 29 -7.77 10.25 -1.35
C LEU A 29 -6.48 10.77 -0.75
N LEU A 30 -6.50 11.14 0.54
CA LEU A 30 -5.29 11.35 1.32
C LEU A 30 -5.02 10.09 2.14
N VAL A 31 -3.86 9.48 1.94
CA VAL A 31 -3.44 8.27 2.64
C VAL A 31 -2.15 8.58 3.39
N SER A 32 -2.14 8.30 4.70
CA SER A 32 -0.96 8.44 5.55
C SER A 32 -0.87 7.24 6.50
N GLY A 33 0.34 6.97 7.00
CA GLY A 33 0.58 5.88 7.92
C GLY A 33 1.97 5.95 8.53
N LYS A 34 2.11 5.44 9.76
CA LYS A 34 3.42 5.30 10.40
C LYS A 34 4.22 4.20 9.69
N PRO A 35 5.45 4.45 9.22
CA PRO A 35 6.29 3.40 8.67
C PRO A 35 6.49 2.28 9.71
N ARG A 36 6.18 1.04 9.32
CA ARG A 36 6.42 -0.14 10.18
C ARG A 36 7.90 -0.51 10.28
N ALA A 37 8.71 -0.07 9.32
CA ALA A 37 10.15 -0.33 9.25
C ALA A 37 10.53 -1.82 9.30
N GLU A 38 9.62 -2.70 8.90
CA GLU A 38 9.88 -4.12 8.74
C GLU A 38 10.22 -4.44 7.28
N PRO A 39 11.03 -5.46 7.00
CA PRO A 39 11.27 -5.94 5.64
C PRO A 39 9.95 -6.28 4.93
N VAL A 40 9.92 -6.06 3.62
CA VAL A 40 8.78 -6.38 2.76
C VAL A 40 9.26 -7.35 1.67
N ALA A 41 8.76 -8.58 1.73
CA ALA A 41 8.89 -9.56 0.67
C ALA A 41 7.54 -9.67 -0.04
N TRP A 42 7.50 -9.35 -1.34
CA TRP A 42 6.25 -9.31 -2.11
C TRP A 42 6.35 -10.13 -3.39
N ARG A 43 5.37 -11.02 -3.60
CA ARG A 43 5.18 -11.73 -4.87
C ARG A 43 3.69 -11.92 -5.14
N GLY A 44 3.21 -11.40 -6.27
CA GLY A 44 1.81 -11.53 -6.69
C GLY A 44 0.82 -11.06 -5.61
N PRO A 45 -0.13 -11.90 -5.16
CA PRO A 45 -1.14 -11.50 -4.19
C PRO A 45 -0.70 -11.62 -2.72
N ILE A 46 0.54 -12.05 -2.43
CA ILE A 46 1.00 -12.34 -1.08
C ILE A 46 2.16 -11.41 -0.69
N VAL A 47 2.05 -10.75 0.46
CA VAL A 47 3.07 -9.91 1.08
C VAL A 47 3.43 -10.52 2.44
N MET A 48 4.72 -10.71 2.69
CA MET A 48 5.31 -11.22 3.94
C MET A 48 6.53 -10.40 4.33
N ASN A 49 7.25 -10.77 5.39
CA ASN A 49 8.48 -10.10 5.81
C ASN A 49 9.74 -10.73 5.16
N THR A 50 9.77 -12.05 4.94
CA THR A 50 10.93 -12.72 4.30
C THR A 50 10.57 -13.57 3.08
N ASP A 51 11.59 -13.94 2.28
CA ASP A 51 11.41 -14.82 1.13
C ASP A 51 11.01 -16.24 1.55
N GLU A 52 11.51 -16.74 2.69
CA GLU A 52 11.13 -18.05 3.25
C GLU A 52 9.64 -18.06 3.61
N GLU A 53 9.13 -16.99 4.22
CA GLU A 53 7.70 -16.84 4.52
C GLU A 53 6.85 -16.83 3.24
N LEU A 54 7.33 -16.18 2.17
CA LEU A 54 6.66 -16.26 0.86
C LEU A 54 6.63 -17.70 0.33
N GLN A 55 7.75 -18.43 0.39
CA GLN A 55 7.79 -19.82 -0.08
C GLN A 55 6.80 -20.70 0.68
N GLN A 56 6.76 -20.54 2.00
CA GLN A 56 5.81 -21.23 2.88
C GLN A 56 4.36 -20.87 2.52
N ALA A 57 4.06 -19.57 2.40
CA ALA A 57 2.72 -19.07 2.06
C ALA A 57 2.21 -19.63 0.72
N TYR A 58 3.07 -19.71 -0.29
CA TYR A 58 2.72 -20.32 -1.56
C TYR A 58 2.56 -21.84 -1.47
N ALA A 59 3.33 -22.53 -0.63
CA ALA A 59 3.13 -23.95 -0.39
C ALA A 59 1.77 -24.22 0.27
N GLU A 60 1.39 -23.43 1.27
CA GLU A 60 0.08 -23.49 1.92
C GLU A 60 -1.06 -23.15 0.96
N LEU A 61 -0.86 -22.15 0.08
CA LEU A 61 -1.86 -21.80 -0.93
C LEU A 61 -2.08 -22.96 -1.91
N ARG A 62 -1.00 -23.60 -2.38
CA ARG A 62 -1.08 -24.79 -3.24
C ARG A 62 -1.73 -25.98 -2.54
N ALA A 63 -1.51 -26.12 -1.23
CA ALA A 63 -2.10 -27.17 -0.41
C ALA A 63 -3.56 -26.88 0.01
N GLY A 64 -4.07 -25.67 -0.24
CA GLY A 64 -5.40 -25.24 0.21
C GLY A 64 -5.49 -24.94 1.71
N THR A 65 -4.35 -24.80 2.41
CA THR A 65 -4.27 -24.60 3.87
C THR A 65 -3.85 -23.18 4.27
N PHE A 66 -3.77 -22.26 3.31
CA PHE A 66 -3.33 -20.88 3.54
C PHE A 66 -4.24 -20.09 4.48
N ILE A 67 -5.56 -20.27 4.34
CA ILE A 67 -6.54 -19.67 5.25
C ILE A 67 -6.69 -20.61 6.45
N ARG A 68 -6.49 -20.08 7.65
CA ARG A 68 -6.64 -20.82 8.90
C ARG A 68 -7.90 -20.31 9.60
N ASP A 69 -8.81 -21.21 9.94
CA ASP A 69 -9.92 -20.89 10.82
C ASP A 69 -9.36 -20.57 12.22
N ARG A 70 -9.91 -19.54 12.86
CA ARG A 70 -9.44 -19.04 14.15
C ARG A 70 -9.97 -19.85 15.31
#